data_AF-A0A3D6DAS9-F1
#
_entry.id   AF-A0A3D6DAS9-F1
#
_cell.length_a   1.000
_cell.length_b   1.000
_cell.length_c   1.000
_cell.angle_alpha   90.00
_cell.angle_beta   90.00
_cell.angle_gamma   90.00
#
_symmetry.space_group_name_H-M   'P 1'
#
loop_
_entity.id
_entity.type
_entity.pdbx_description
1 polymer ?
#
loop_
_entity_poly.entity_id
_entity_poly.type
_entity_poly.pdbx_seq_one_letter_code
_entity_poly.pdbx_strand_id
1 'polypeptide(L)'
;MKKLLWIIPVAALAVALVFMFIPTTLTAAEEEEMDLLHSSERGCTSCHRVVERNGQTFDYTLYAEVKNLPEHPSIKKERVEEEGVLYCLMCHEDMGEKSFKKLLHPIHYFSEHFHGNCFSCHDISDEGEFVLWDQVHQGS
;
A
#
# COMPACT_ATOMS: atom_id res chain seq x y z
N MET A 1 61.95 -16.81 46.81
CA MET A 1 61.20 -15.93 47.75
C MET A 1 60.31 -15.01 46.93
N LYS A 2 59.04 -14.85 47.35
CA LYS A 2 57.95 -14.14 46.66
C LYS A 2 58.25 -12.64 46.41
N LYS A 3 57.75 -12.11 45.28
CA LYS A 3 57.07 -10.79 45.06
C LYS A 3 56.76 -10.67 43.55
N LEU A 4 55.49 -10.79 43.16
CA LEU A 4 54.54 -9.69 42.98
C LEU A 4 54.93 -8.77 41.80
N LEU A 5 54.22 -8.84 40.68
CA LEU A 5 53.43 -7.70 40.19
C LEU A 5 52.45 -8.15 39.10
N TRP A 6 51.18 -8.02 39.45
CA TRP A 6 50.01 -8.17 38.63
C TRP A 6 49.93 -6.93 37.72
N ILE A 7 50.37 -7.06 36.47
CA ILE A 7 50.14 -6.04 35.44
C ILE A 7 49.17 -6.66 34.43
N ILE A 8 47.91 -6.77 34.84
CA ILE A 8 46.83 -6.92 33.88
C ILE A 8 46.81 -5.59 33.11
N PRO A 9 47.06 -5.58 31.80
CA PRO A 9 47.20 -4.32 31.08
C PRO A 9 45.84 -3.61 31.11
N VAL A 10 45.83 -2.45 31.75
CA VAL A 10 44.73 -1.47 31.79
C VAL A 10 44.19 -1.14 30.38
N ALA A 11 44.95 -1.47 29.32
CA ALA A 11 44.55 -1.40 27.93
C ALA A 11 43.34 -2.29 27.56
N ALA A 12 43.12 -3.42 28.23
CA ALA A 12 42.00 -4.32 27.91
C ALA A 12 40.64 -3.78 28.37
N LEU A 13 40.61 -2.90 29.40
CA LEU A 13 39.36 -2.34 29.93
C LEU A 13 38.88 -1.12 29.13
N ALA A 14 39.78 -0.37 28.49
CA ALA A 14 39.44 0.82 27.72
C ALA A 14 38.73 0.48 26.40
N VAL A 15 39.05 -0.66 25.76
CA VAL A 15 38.42 -1.09 24.50
C VAL A 15 36.97 -1.55 24.72
N ALA A 16 36.66 -2.15 25.88
CA ALA A 16 35.31 -2.58 26.21
C ALA A 16 34.35 -1.39 26.46
N LEU A 17 34.86 -0.26 26.95
CA LEU A 17 34.04 0.94 27.22
C LEU A 17 33.71 1.75 25.96
N VAL A 18 34.55 1.72 24.93
CA VAL A 18 34.27 2.40 23.65
C VAL A 18 33.18 1.68 22.85
N PHE A 19 33.05 0.36 22.99
CA PHE A 19 31.94 -0.40 22.39
C PHE A 19 30.61 -0.27 23.15
N MET A 20 30.63 0.09 24.43
CA MET A 20 29.39 0.32 25.22
C MET A 20 28.74 1.68 24.97
N PHE A 21 29.40 2.58 24.22
CA PHE A 21 28.88 3.90 23.86
C PHE A 21 28.92 4.16 22.36
N ILE A 22 28.76 3.12 21.53
CA ILE A 22 28.28 3.35 20.16
C ILE A 22 26.78 3.66 20.32
N PRO A 23 26.32 4.91 20.13
CA PRO A 23 24.89 5.16 20.08
C PRO A 23 24.33 4.26 18.99
N THR A 24 23.39 3.39 19.35
CA THR A 24 22.64 2.49 18.48
C THR A 24 21.70 3.26 17.54
N THR A 25 22.12 4.41 17.03
CA THR A 25 21.34 5.29 16.17
C THR A 25 21.74 5.17 14.69
N LEU A 26 22.59 4.20 14.31
CA LEU A 26 23.04 4.07 12.93
C LEU A 26 22.17 3.15 12.04
N THR A 27 21.09 2.56 12.55
CA THR A 27 20.17 1.76 11.71
C THR A 27 18.71 1.83 12.15
N ALA A 28 18.27 2.94 12.75
CA ALA A 28 16.85 3.28 12.68
C ALA A 28 16.70 4.06 11.38
N ALA A 29 16.51 3.35 10.26
CA ALA A 29 15.79 3.97 9.16
C ALA A 29 14.46 4.43 9.75
N GLU A 30 14.22 5.73 9.80
CA GLU A 30 12.86 6.24 10.01
C GLU A 30 12.01 5.58 8.92
N GLU A 31 11.25 4.56 9.28
CA GLU A 31 10.04 4.23 8.56
C GLU A 31 9.15 5.46 8.75
N GLU A 32 9.20 6.38 7.78
CA GLU A 32 8.22 7.45 7.68
C GLU A 32 6.86 6.75 7.71
N GLU A 33 6.17 6.84 8.83
CA GLU A 33 4.83 6.28 9.02
C GLU A 33 3.94 6.99 8.00
N MET A 34 3.77 6.36 6.84
CA MET A 34 2.93 6.88 5.79
C MET A 34 1.52 6.93 6.36
N ASP A 35 1.05 8.14 6.57
CA ASP A 35 -0.28 8.43 7.03
C ASP A 35 -1.29 8.06 5.93
N LEU A 36 -1.59 6.77 5.84
CA LEU A 36 -2.49 6.21 4.84
C LEU A 36 -3.92 6.76 5.00
N LEU A 37 -4.29 7.23 6.19
CA LEU A 37 -5.62 7.81 6.42
C LEU A 37 -5.72 9.21 5.83
N HIS A 38 -4.65 9.99 5.88
CA HIS A 38 -4.60 11.34 5.34
C HIS A 38 -3.92 11.46 3.96
N SER A 39 -3.50 10.35 3.37
CA SER A 39 -2.96 10.32 2.00
C SER A 39 -4.02 10.68 0.97
N SER A 40 -3.68 11.60 0.05
CA SER A 40 -4.50 11.90 -1.13
C SER A 40 -4.44 10.81 -2.20
N GLU A 41 -3.51 9.86 -2.10
CA GLU A 41 -3.34 8.76 -3.05
C GLU A 41 -4.15 7.52 -2.64
N ARG A 42 -5.46 7.69 -2.48
CA ARG A 42 -6.42 6.63 -2.12
C ARG A 42 -7.43 6.40 -3.24
N GLY A 43 -8.23 5.35 -3.11
CA GLY A 43 -9.22 4.95 -4.10
C GLY A 43 -8.62 4.08 -5.20
N CYS A 44 -9.47 3.60 -6.11
CA CYS A 44 -9.03 2.64 -7.12
C CYS A 44 -7.96 3.21 -8.06
N THR A 45 -8.06 4.49 -8.40
CA THR A 45 -7.19 5.17 -9.38
C THR A 45 -5.79 5.47 -8.85
N SER A 46 -5.54 5.38 -7.54
CA SER A 46 -4.20 5.56 -6.98
C SER A 46 -3.24 4.44 -7.40
N CYS A 47 -3.75 3.21 -7.51
CA CYS A 47 -3.02 2.05 -8.02
C CYS A 47 -3.32 1.77 -9.50
N HIS A 48 -4.58 1.94 -9.93
CA HIS A 48 -4.99 1.68 -11.31
C HIS A 48 -4.78 2.88 -12.22
N ARG A 49 -3.50 3.12 -12.55
CA ARG A 49 -3.03 4.22 -13.39
C ARG A 49 -2.00 3.75 -14.40
N VAL A 50 -1.67 4.62 -15.34
CA VAL A 50 -0.52 4.41 -16.23
C VAL A 50 0.76 4.62 -15.43
N VAL A 51 1.70 3.69 -15.53
CA VAL A 51 2.98 3.71 -14.80
C VAL A 51 4.14 3.55 -15.77
N GLU A 52 5.16 4.39 -15.62
CA GLU A 52 6.43 4.27 -16.34
C GLU A 52 7.45 3.52 -15.47
N ARG A 53 8.00 2.41 -15.97
CA ARG A 53 9.07 1.66 -15.29
C ARG A 53 10.14 1.26 -16.29
N ASN A 54 11.40 1.57 -16.00
CA ASN A 54 12.55 1.22 -16.86
C ASN A 54 12.40 1.68 -18.32
N GLY A 55 11.76 2.84 -18.55
CA GLY A 55 11.51 3.37 -19.89
C GLY A 55 10.41 2.64 -20.67
N GLN A 56 9.58 1.84 -20.00
CA GLN A 56 8.41 1.19 -20.56
C GLN A 56 7.13 1.69 -19.88
N THR A 57 6.11 1.96 -20.69
CA THR A 57 4.77 2.32 -20.25
C THR A 57 3.96 1.07 -19.96
N PHE A 58 3.36 1.01 -18.77
CA PHE A 58 2.41 -0.02 -18.38
C PHE A 58 1.07 0.63 -18.07
N ASP A 59 0.00 0.16 -18.72
CA ASP A 59 -1.36 0.66 -18.51
C ASP A 59 -2.11 -0.30 -17.57
N TYR A 60 -2.21 0.09 -16.30
CA TYR A 60 -2.99 -0.61 -15.27
C TYR A 60 -4.31 0.10 -14.97
N THR A 61 -4.80 0.97 -15.85
CA THR A 61 -6.07 1.67 -15.64
C THR A 61 -7.22 0.67 -15.52
N LEU A 62 -8.29 1.05 -14.80
CA LEU A 62 -9.47 0.21 -14.63
C LEU A 62 -10.04 -0.29 -15.97
N TYR A 63 -10.00 0.56 -17.00
CA TYR A 63 -10.42 0.18 -18.35
C TYR A 63 -9.49 -0.85 -19.00
N ALA A 64 -8.17 -0.71 -18.84
CA ALA A 64 -7.22 -1.68 -19.37
C ALA A 64 -7.40 -3.06 -18.74
N GLU A 65 -7.61 -3.12 -17.42
CA GLU A 65 -7.84 -4.37 -16.69
C GLU A 65 -9.10 -5.10 -17.19
N VAL A 66 -10.24 -4.40 -17.22
CA VAL A 66 -11.52 -5.01 -17.59
C VAL A 66 -11.59 -5.40 -19.07
N LYS A 67 -10.91 -4.66 -19.96
CA LYS A 67 -10.82 -4.99 -21.38
C LYS A 67 -10.11 -6.34 -21.63
N ASN A 68 -9.23 -6.75 -20.72
CA ASN A 68 -8.49 -8.01 -20.83
C ASN A 68 -9.23 -9.19 -20.20
N LEU A 69 -10.40 -8.97 -19.56
CA LEU A 69 -11.18 -10.05 -18.97
C LEU A 69 -11.95 -10.82 -20.05
N PRO A 70 -11.80 -12.16 -20.13
CA PRO A 70 -12.61 -12.99 -21.01
C PRO A 70 -14.09 -12.83 -20.65
N GLU A 71 -14.96 -12.70 -21.67
CA GLU A 71 -16.42 -12.67 -21.53
C GLU A 71 -17.01 -11.45 -20.79
N HIS A 72 -16.21 -10.45 -20.40
CA HIS A 72 -16.75 -9.19 -19.91
C HIS A 72 -17.39 -8.41 -21.08
N PRO A 73 -18.62 -7.89 -20.95
CA PRO A 73 -19.22 -7.04 -21.97
C PRO A 73 -18.33 -5.84 -22.30
N SER A 74 -18.32 -5.43 -23.57
CA SER A 74 -17.60 -4.21 -23.94
C SER A 74 -18.22 -2.99 -23.25
N ILE A 75 -17.39 -2.20 -22.61
CA ILE A 75 -17.77 -0.96 -21.94
C ILE A 75 -17.05 0.24 -22.56
N LYS A 76 -17.59 1.44 -22.32
CA LYS A 76 -17.05 2.69 -22.86
C LYS A 76 -15.91 3.18 -21.99
N LYS A 77 -14.74 3.42 -22.59
CA LYS A 77 -13.55 3.91 -21.88
C LYS A 77 -13.84 5.23 -21.17
N GLU A 78 -14.53 6.13 -21.85
CA GLU A 78 -14.83 7.48 -21.36
C GLU A 78 -15.69 7.44 -20.09
N ARG A 79 -16.58 6.46 -19.98
CA ARG A 79 -17.42 6.29 -18.79
C ARG A 79 -16.63 5.73 -17.61
N VAL A 80 -15.70 4.82 -17.86
CA VAL A 80 -14.79 4.30 -16.82
C VAL A 80 -13.85 5.41 -16.34
N GLU A 81 -13.37 6.27 -17.23
CA GLU A 81 -12.53 7.41 -16.87
C GLU A 81 -13.30 8.50 -16.10
N GLU A 82 -14.57 8.73 -16.44
CA GLU A 82 -15.44 9.71 -15.78
C GLU A 82 -15.94 9.23 -14.40
N GLU A 83 -16.43 8.00 -14.31
CA GLU A 83 -17.11 7.48 -13.12
C GLU A 83 -16.25 6.56 -12.25
N GLY A 84 -15.09 6.14 -12.76
CA GLY A 84 -14.17 5.23 -12.07
C GLY A 84 -14.83 3.90 -11.73
N VAL A 85 -14.60 3.44 -10.49
CA VAL A 85 -15.12 2.17 -9.98
C VAL A 85 -16.66 2.17 -9.86
N LEU A 86 -17.32 3.33 -9.78
CA LEU A 86 -18.78 3.39 -9.67
C LEU A 86 -19.47 2.85 -10.91
N TYR A 87 -18.87 3.02 -12.08
CA TYR A 87 -19.36 2.43 -13.32
C TYR A 87 -19.40 0.89 -13.25
N CYS A 88 -18.42 0.28 -12.58
CA CYS A 88 -18.39 -1.16 -12.36
C CYS A 88 -19.55 -1.60 -11.46
N LEU A 89 -19.83 -0.82 -10.41
CA LEU A 89 -20.88 -1.11 -9.44
C LEU A 89 -22.29 -1.04 -10.05
N MET A 90 -22.51 -0.22 -11.08
CA MET A 90 -23.79 -0.17 -11.79
C MET A 90 -24.29 -1.54 -12.25
N CYS A 91 -23.37 -2.44 -12.59
CA CYS A 91 -23.68 -3.83 -12.89
C CYS A 91 -23.41 -4.73 -11.68
N HIS A 92 -22.25 -4.59 -11.04
CA HIS A 92 -21.72 -5.58 -10.10
C HIS A 92 -22.06 -5.36 -8.62
N GLU A 93 -22.91 -4.41 -8.23
CA GLU A 93 -23.22 -4.16 -6.82
C GLU A 93 -23.73 -5.43 -6.10
N ASP A 94 -24.84 -6.02 -6.58
CA ASP A 94 -25.49 -7.18 -5.97
C ASP A 94 -25.82 -8.30 -6.99
N MET A 95 -24.80 -8.79 -7.70
CA MET A 95 -24.91 -9.91 -8.66
C MET A 95 -24.62 -11.30 -8.06
N GLY A 96 -24.82 -11.49 -6.75
CA GLY A 96 -24.55 -12.77 -6.09
C GLY A 96 -23.06 -13.11 -6.12
N GLU A 97 -22.67 -14.22 -6.77
CA GLU A 97 -21.25 -14.62 -6.89
C GLU A 97 -20.43 -13.67 -7.76
N LYS A 98 -21.08 -12.92 -8.63
CA LYS A 98 -20.43 -11.88 -9.46
C LYS A 98 -20.45 -10.50 -8.80
N SER A 99 -20.91 -10.38 -7.55
CA SER A 99 -20.87 -9.10 -6.84
C SER A 99 -19.43 -8.60 -6.72
N PHE A 100 -19.22 -7.30 -6.96
CA PHE A 100 -17.91 -6.66 -7.01
C PHE A 100 -17.13 -6.92 -5.72
N LYS A 101 -17.77 -6.77 -4.55
CA LYS A 101 -17.18 -7.06 -3.23
C LYS A 101 -16.67 -8.50 -3.07
N LYS A 102 -17.30 -9.47 -3.74
CA LYS A 102 -16.89 -10.88 -3.66
C LYS A 102 -15.73 -11.21 -4.60
N LEU A 103 -15.58 -10.43 -5.68
CA LEU A 103 -14.51 -10.59 -6.66
C LEU A 103 -13.27 -9.78 -6.26
N LEU A 104 -13.46 -8.50 -5.92
CA LEU A 104 -12.38 -7.53 -5.70
C LEU A 104 -11.52 -7.89 -4.50
N HIS A 105 -12.13 -8.17 -3.34
CA HIS A 105 -11.37 -8.40 -2.12
C HIS A 105 -10.42 -9.59 -2.23
N PRO A 106 -10.84 -10.78 -2.70
CA PRO A 106 -9.91 -11.90 -2.88
C PRO A 106 -8.77 -11.59 -3.86
N ILE A 107 -9.06 -10.91 -4.97
CA ILE A 107 -8.05 -10.56 -5.98
C ILE A 107 -6.93 -9.72 -5.36
N HIS A 108 -7.26 -8.76 -4.50
CA HIS A 108 -6.28 -7.90 -3.86
C HIS A 108 -5.65 -8.56 -2.63
N TYR A 109 -6.46 -9.16 -1.76
CA TYR A 109 -6.01 -9.74 -0.50
C TYR A 109 -5.00 -10.87 -0.70
N PHE A 110 -5.13 -11.65 -1.78
CA PHE A 110 -4.21 -12.74 -2.09
C PHE A 110 -3.13 -12.37 -3.13
N SER A 111 -3.07 -11.12 -3.58
CA SER A 111 -2.06 -10.66 -4.54
C SER A 111 -0.78 -10.25 -3.82
N GLU A 112 0.37 -10.72 -4.31
CA GLU A 112 1.68 -10.25 -3.86
C GLU A 112 1.96 -8.80 -4.25
N HIS A 113 1.16 -8.22 -5.15
CA HIS A 113 1.30 -6.85 -5.66
C HIS A 113 0.46 -5.83 -4.89
N PHE A 114 -0.44 -6.27 -4.01
CA PHE A 114 -1.22 -5.38 -3.16
C PHE A 114 -0.54 -5.21 -1.81
N HIS A 115 -0.08 -3.99 -1.55
CA HIS A 115 0.56 -3.61 -0.27
C HIS A 115 -0.31 -2.66 0.56
N GLY A 116 -1.56 -2.46 0.15
CA GLY A 116 -2.51 -1.60 0.84
C GLY A 116 -3.27 -2.29 1.97
N ASN A 117 -4.25 -1.59 2.52
CA ASN A 117 -5.18 -2.11 3.52
C ASN A 117 -6.61 -1.63 3.21
N CYS A 118 -7.56 -1.85 4.13
CA CYS A 118 -8.96 -1.43 3.97
C CYS A 118 -9.09 0.04 3.57
N PHE A 119 -8.27 0.91 4.18
CA PHE A 119 -8.28 2.35 3.97
C PHE A 119 -7.69 2.79 2.64
N SER A 120 -6.99 1.90 1.93
CA SER A 120 -6.52 2.20 0.57
C SER A 120 -7.69 2.44 -0.40
N CYS A 121 -8.84 1.80 -0.16
CA CYS A 121 -10.02 1.92 -1.04
C CYS A 121 -11.24 2.51 -0.32
N HIS A 122 -11.34 2.30 1.00
CA HIS A 122 -12.47 2.75 1.78
C HIS A 122 -12.12 3.94 2.66
N ASP A 123 -13.10 4.81 2.86
CA ASP A 123 -13.11 5.77 3.95
C ASP A 123 -14.12 5.36 5.03
N ILE A 124 -14.14 6.10 6.12
CA ILE A 124 -15.11 5.92 7.21
C ILE A 124 -16.05 7.12 7.23
N SER A 125 -17.35 6.88 7.13
CA SER A 125 -18.34 7.96 7.27
C SER A 125 -18.42 8.48 8.71
N ASP A 126 -19.11 9.60 8.91
CA ASP A 126 -19.33 10.18 10.25
C ASP A 126 -20.08 9.22 11.20
N GLU A 127 -20.80 8.24 10.65
CA GLU A 127 -21.50 7.18 11.38
C GLU A 127 -20.62 5.96 11.70
N GLY A 128 -19.38 5.94 11.23
CA GLY A 128 -18.44 4.84 11.44
C GLY A 128 -18.57 3.70 10.41
N GLU A 129 -19.27 3.91 9.30
CA GLU A 129 -19.47 2.90 8.26
C GLU A 129 -18.37 3.00 7.19
N PHE A 130 -17.97 1.85 6.63
CA PHE A 130 -17.08 1.83 5.47
C PHE A 130 -17.81 2.32 4.23
N VAL A 131 -17.28 3.36 3.61
CA VAL A 131 -17.74 3.92 2.33
C VAL A 131 -16.61 3.88 1.32
N LEU A 132 -16.90 3.80 0.03
CA LEU A 132 -15.81 3.84 -0.96
C LEU A 132 -15.23 5.25 -1.03
N TRP A 133 -13.90 5.36 -1.03
CA TRP A 133 -13.21 6.64 -1.19
C TRP A 133 -13.71 7.38 -2.44
N ASP A 134 -13.81 6.66 -3.55
CA ASP A 134 -14.28 7.19 -4.84
C ASP A 134 -15.75 7.67 -4.80
N GLN A 135 -16.59 7.19 -3.87
CA GLN A 135 -17.96 7.72 -3.72
C GLN A 135 -17.98 9.07 -3.00
N VAL A 136 -17.06 9.27 -2.07
CA VAL A 136 -17.04 10.45 -1.19
C VAL A 136 -16.19 11.59 -1.79
N HIS A 137 -15.16 11.25 -2.57
CA HIS A 137 -14.14 12.21 -3.03
C HIS A 137 -14.13 12.45 -4.55
N GLN A 138 -15.10 11.93 -5.31
CA GLN A 138 -15.21 12.19 -6.74
C GLN A 138 -15.41 13.70 -7.02
N GLY A 139 -14.44 14.30 -7.71
CA GLY A 139 -14.45 15.73 -8.09
C GLY A 139 -13.56 16.65 -7.24
N SER A 140 -12.66 16.10 -6.42
CA SER A 140 -11.58 16.86 -5.75
C SER A 140 -10.30 16.95 -6.57
#